data_AF-A0A4R0X276-F1
#
_entry.id   AF-A0A4R0X276-F1
#
_cell.length_a   1.000
_cell.length_b   1.000
_cell.length_c   1.000
_cell.angle_alpha   90.00
_cell.angle_beta   90.00
_cell.angle_gamma   90.00
#
_symmetry.space_group_name_H-M   'P 1'
#
loop_
_entity.id
_entity.type
_entity.pdbx_description
1 polymer ?
#
loop_
_entity_poly.entity_id
_entity_poly.type
_entity_poly.pdbx_seq_one_letter_code
_entity_poly.pdbx_strand_id
1 'polypeptide(L)'
;MRIPLFSMALMKKRTKDRTGSNAFDKILAEHIAGSCTDYIKKAGDLFDKYWKKGEASLVIQHLHVLRNTMLAHNQLAPQRVKGKDARDDEIEAFYRDTRTIVECLLHAVHATALDMNDTQGVYETYAQFFWESVRGESTPGHPSYRAPSTRAAVEQ
;
A
#
# COMPACT_ATOMS: atom_id res chain seq x y z
N MET A 1 15.87 -15.54 -0.52
CA MET A 1 15.11 -14.55 -1.31
C MET A 1 15.41 -13.16 -0.72
N ARG A 2 15.87 -12.18 -1.52
CA ARG A 2 16.41 -10.87 -1.07
C ARG A 2 15.38 -9.72 -1.15
N ILE A 3 14.11 -10.00 -0.86
CA ILE A 3 13.01 -9.01 -0.93
C ILE A 3 13.29 -7.72 -0.12
N PRO A 4 13.83 -7.75 1.12
CA PRO A 4 14.10 -6.52 1.86
C PRO A 4 15.22 -5.67 1.24
N LEU A 5 16.23 -6.28 0.62
CA LEU A 5 17.35 -5.56 0.01
C LEU A 5 16.94 -4.77 -1.24
N PHE A 6 16.08 -5.35 -2.08
CA PHE A 6 15.57 -4.65 -3.25
C PHE A 6 14.69 -3.46 -2.85
N SER A 7 13.78 -3.65 -1.90
CA SER A 7 12.91 -2.58 -1.40
C SER A 7 13.73 -1.47 -0.74
N MET A 8 14.73 -1.80 0.08
CA MET A 8 15.62 -0.80 0.68
C MET A 8 16.46 -0.05 -0.36
N ALA A 9 16.96 -0.73 -1.41
CA ALA A 9 17.68 -0.07 -2.48
C ALA A 9 16.78 0.90 -3.27
N LEU A 10 15.53 0.51 -3.52
CA LEU A 10 14.52 1.34 -4.19
C LEU A 10 14.17 2.57 -3.33
N MET A 11 14.00 2.38 -2.02
CA MET A 11 13.81 3.47 -1.06
C MET A 11 14.97 4.47 -1.12
N LYS A 12 16.20 3.97 -0.99
CA LYS A 12 17.41 4.79 -0.97
C LYS A 12 17.60 5.58 -2.27
N LYS A 13 17.25 4.98 -3.41
CA LYS A 13 17.26 5.66 -4.71
C LYS A 13 16.22 6.77 -4.74
N ARG A 14 14.95 6.50 -4.37
CA ARG A 14 13.89 7.51 -4.39
C ARG A 14 14.10 8.64 -3.38
N THR A 15 14.62 8.37 -2.18
CA THR A 15 14.97 9.44 -1.23
C THR A 15 16.07 10.34 -1.78
N LYS A 16 17.00 9.79 -2.57
CA LYS A 16 18.09 10.56 -3.20
C LYS A 16 17.60 11.35 -4.42
N ASP A 17 16.65 10.80 -5.18
CA ASP A 17 16.05 11.49 -6.33
C ASP A 17 15.08 12.60 -5.87
N ARG A 18 14.55 12.52 -4.63
CA ARG A 18 13.61 13.48 -4.01
C ARG A 18 14.25 14.58 -3.15
N THR A 19 15.56 14.77 -3.16
CA THR A 19 16.21 15.93 -2.50
C THR A 19 15.98 17.25 -3.26
N GLY A 20 14.71 17.54 -3.61
CA GLY A 20 14.25 18.84 -4.07
C GLY A 20 14.15 19.85 -2.91
N SER A 21 14.05 21.13 -3.26
CA SER A 21 14.10 22.29 -2.35
C SER A 21 12.86 22.43 -1.43
N ASN A 22 11.82 21.64 -1.69
CA ASN A 22 10.46 21.82 -1.19
C ASN A 22 10.34 21.24 0.23
N ALA A 23 9.70 21.96 1.17
CA ALA A 23 9.52 21.47 2.54
C ALA A 23 8.75 20.14 2.61
N PHE A 24 7.82 19.90 1.68
CA PHE A 24 7.07 18.66 1.58
C PHE A 24 7.92 17.45 1.18
N ASP A 25 8.93 17.66 0.33
CA ASP A 25 9.82 16.58 -0.08
C ASP A 25 10.68 16.08 1.10
N LYS A 26 11.09 17.00 1.99
CA LYS A 26 11.80 16.66 3.23
C LYS A 26 10.92 15.87 4.20
N ILE A 27 9.69 16.33 4.42
CA ILE A 27 8.72 15.65 5.30
C ILE A 27 8.38 14.25 4.77
N LEU A 28 8.17 14.13 3.45
CA LEU A 28 7.90 12.85 2.82
C LEU A 28 9.13 11.92 2.88
N ALA A 29 10.34 12.44 2.68
CA ALA A 29 11.58 11.67 2.81
C ALA A 29 11.79 11.17 4.24
N GLU A 30 11.53 11.99 5.26
CA GLU A 30 11.57 11.58 6.67
C GLU A 30 10.52 10.52 6.99
N HIS A 31 9.29 10.69 6.50
CA HIS A 31 8.22 9.70 6.66
C HIS A 31 8.58 8.35 6.01
N ILE A 32 9.12 8.39 4.79
CA ILE A 32 9.60 7.20 4.06
C ILE A 32 10.76 6.54 4.82
N ALA A 33 11.69 7.32 5.36
CA ALA A 33 12.85 6.80 6.08
C ALA A 33 12.48 6.16 7.44
N GLY A 34 11.54 6.75 8.18
CA GLY A 34 11.11 6.23 9.49
C GLY A 34 10.04 5.14 9.37
N SER A 35 8.86 5.50 8.85
CA SER A 35 7.68 4.64 8.88
C SER A 35 7.82 3.40 8.02
N CYS A 36 8.33 3.56 6.79
CA CYS A 36 8.39 2.43 5.86
C CYS A 36 9.51 1.45 6.13
N THR A 37 10.59 1.85 6.81
CA THR A 37 11.64 0.92 7.20
C THR A 37 11.13 -0.06 8.26
N ASP A 38 10.30 0.41 9.18
CA ASP A 38 9.62 -0.45 10.17
C ASP A 38 8.64 -1.42 9.51
N TYR A 39 7.84 -0.98 8.54
CA TYR A 39 6.94 -1.87 7.79
C TYR A 39 7.70 -2.93 6.99
N ILE A 40 8.78 -2.55 6.30
CA ILE A 40 9.61 -3.49 5.53
C ILE A 40 10.29 -4.49 6.48
N LYS A 41 10.78 -4.04 7.62
CA LYS A 41 11.39 -4.91 8.63
C LYS A 41 10.37 -5.91 9.18
N LYS A 42 9.19 -5.44 9.57
CA LYS A 42 8.08 -6.29 10.04
C LYS A 42 7.67 -7.34 9.00
N ALA A 43 7.54 -6.93 7.73
CA ALA A 43 7.25 -7.87 6.64
C ALA A 43 8.38 -8.89 6.46
N GLY A 44 9.64 -8.46 6.57
CA GLY A 44 10.82 -9.34 6.52
C GLY A 44 10.86 -10.36 7.66
N ASP A 45 10.58 -9.94 8.89
CA ASP A 45 10.55 -10.80 10.07
C ASP A 45 9.44 -11.86 9.96
N LEU A 46 8.26 -11.48 9.47
CA LEU A 46 7.16 -12.41 9.19
C LEU A 46 7.51 -13.36 8.04
N PHE A 47 8.16 -12.88 6.97
CA PHE A 47 8.66 -13.76 5.91
C PHE A 47 9.66 -14.79 6.46
N ASP A 48 10.58 -14.33 7.31
CA ASP A 48 11.60 -15.16 7.92
C ASP A 48 11.02 -16.21 8.87
N LYS A 49 9.96 -15.88 9.62
CA LYS A 49 9.21 -16.83 10.47
C LYS A 49 8.79 -18.09 9.69
N TYR A 50 8.36 -17.89 8.45
CA TYR A 50 7.81 -18.93 7.59
C TYR A 50 8.85 -19.61 6.70
N TRP A 51 9.92 -18.90 6.36
CA TRP A 51 10.96 -19.38 5.44
C TRP A 51 12.16 -20.03 6.15
N LYS A 52 12.46 -19.62 7.39
CA LYS A 52 13.50 -20.29 8.20
C LYS A 52 12.95 -21.62 8.73
N LYS A 53 13.82 -22.64 8.79
CA LYS A 53 13.45 -23.96 9.33
C LYS A 53 12.95 -23.79 10.77
N GLY A 54 11.66 -24.02 10.99
CA GLY A 54 10.97 -23.84 12.26
C GLY A 54 9.52 -24.33 12.17
N GLU A 55 8.80 -24.26 13.28
CA GLU A 55 7.42 -24.76 13.41
C GLU A 55 6.46 -24.11 12.41
N ALA A 56 6.53 -22.78 12.24
CA ALA A 56 5.73 -22.06 11.26
C ALA A 56 6.04 -22.46 9.79
N SER A 57 7.26 -22.91 9.50
CA SER A 57 7.61 -23.42 8.16
C SER A 57 6.94 -24.76 7.86
N LEU A 58 6.70 -25.59 8.88
CA LEU A 58 5.95 -26.84 8.72
C LEU A 58 4.49 -26.58 8.37
N VAL A 59 3.88 -25.53 8.93
CA VAL A 59 2.51 -25.11 8.58
C VAL A 59 2.40 -24.80 7.09
N ILE A 60 3.36 -24.06 6.52
CA ILE A 60 3.40 -23.79 5.07
C ILE A 60 3.57 -25.08 4.26
N GLN A 61 4.46 -25.97 4.67
CA GLN A 61 4.66 -27.24 3.98
C GLN A 61 3.39 -28.09 3.99
N HIS A 62 2.68 -28.14 5.13
CA HIS A 62 1.41 -28.82 5.27
C HIS A 62 0.33 -28.21 4.38
N LEU A 63 0.20 -26.88 4.37
CA LEU A 63 -0.72 -26.16 3.49
C LEU A 63 -0.41 -26.40 2.00
N HIS A 64 0.88 -26.45 1.62
CA HIS A 64 1.28 -26.79 0.26
C HIS A 64 0.90 -28.22 -0.12
N VAL A 65 1.14 -29.19 0.76
CA VAL A 65 0.73 -30.58 0.55
C VAL A 65 -0.79 -30.65 0.42
N LEU A 66 -1.54 -30.02 1.34
CA LEU A 66 -2.99 -29.97 1.31
C LEU A 66 -3.49 -29.39 -0.02
N ARG A 67 -3.00 -28.21 -0.42
CA ARG A 67 -3.31 -27.59 -1.72
C ARG A 67 -3.05 -28.55 -2.87
N ASN A 68 -1.87 -29.18 -2.90
CA ASN A 68 -1.49 -30.09 -3.99
C ASN A 68 -2.35 -31.36 -4.04
N THR A 69 -2.81 -31.84 -2.89
CA THR A 69 -3.74 -32.98 -2.79
C THR A 69 -5.19 -32.61 -3.09
N MET A 70 -5.59 -31.36 -2.87
CA MET A 70 -6.95 -30.87 -3.08
C MET A 70 -7.17 -30.20 -4.45
N LEU A 71 -6.10 -29.95 -5.22
CA LEU A 71 -6.23 -29.54 -6.61
C LEU A 71 -6.95 -30.65 -7.40
N ALA A 72 -8.11 -30.32 -7.97
CA ALA A 72 -9.06 -31.24 -8.60
C ALA A 72 -8.45 -32.18 -9.66
N HIS A 73 -7.33 -31.78 -10.27
CA HIS A 73 -6.61 -32.58 -11.27
C HIS A 73 -5.78 -33.73 -10.67
N ASN A 74 -5.54 -33.74 -9.35
CA ASN A 74 -4.81 -34.79 -8.63
C ASN A 74 -5.72 -35.67 -7.77
N GLN A 75 -7.03 -35.39 -7.72
CA GLN A 75 -7.98 -36.16 -6.92
C GLN A 75 -8.60 -37.28 -7.76
N LEU A 76 -8.11 -38.51 -7.58
CA LEU A 76 -8.75 -39.73 -8.11
C LEU A 76 -10.06 -40.07 -7.37
N ALA A 77 -10.23 -39.60 -6.13
CA ALA A 77 -11.45 -39.68 -5.31
C ALA A 77 -11.42 -38.59 -4.23
N PRO A 78 -12.57 -38.13 -3.71
CA PRO A 78 -12.62 -37.16 -2.61
C PRO A 78 -11.97 -37.76 -1.35
N GLN A 79 -10.74 -37.36 -1.07
CA GLN A 79 -9.95 -37.88 0.04
C GLN A 79 -9.95 -36.87 1.19
N ARG A 80 -10.53 -37.25 2.34
CA ARG A 80 -10.28 -36.53 3.61
C ARG A 80 -8.86 -36.86 4.05
N VAL A 81 -8.00 -35.86 4.16
CA VAL A 81 -6.62 -36.02 4.63
C VAL A 81 -6.65 -36.39 6.12
N LYS A 82 -6.48 -37.67 6.46
CA LYS A 82 -6.39 -38.10 7.87
C LYS A 82 -5.02 -37.70 8.44
N GLY A 83 -5.02 -36.84 9.46
CA GLY A 83 -3.90 -36.69 10.41
C GLY A 83 -2.82 -35.66 10.06
N LYS A 84 -3.06 -34.75 9.11
CA LYS A 84 -2.12 -33.66 8.74
C LYS A 84 -2.81 -32.31 8.50
N ASP A 85 -3.99 -32.12 9.07
CA ASP A 85 -4.66 -30.84 8.99
C ASP A 85 -3.89 -29.87 9.91
N ALA A 86 -3.34 -28.81 9.32
CA ALA A 86 -2.91 -27.66 10.10
C ALA A 86 -4.11 -27.26 10.98
N ARG A 87 -3.87 -26.99 12.26
CA ARG A 87 -4.98 -26.60 13.14
C ARG A 87 -5.62 -25.33 12.59
N ASP A 88 -6.94 -25.20 12.65
CA ASP A 88 -7.63 -24.00 12.15
C ASP A 88 -6.99 -22.71 12.71
N ASP A 89 -6.51 -22.74 13.95
CA ASP A 89 -5.77 -21.65 14.59
C ASP A 89 -4.45 -21.31 13.87
N GLU A 90 -3.71 -22.31 13.39
CA GLU A 90 -2.45 -22.13 12.64
C GLU A 90 -2.72 -21.57 11.24
N ILE A 91 -3.81 -22.00 10.61
CA ILE A 91 -4.27 -21.50 9.30
C ILE A 91 -4.69 -20.03 9.44
N GLU A 92 -5.49 -19.71 10.44
CA GLU A 92 -5.93 -18.35 10.73
C GLU A 92 -4.74 -17.44 11.09
N ALA A 93 -3.79 -17.93 11.88
CA ALA A 93 -2.55 -17.21 12.16
C ALA A 93 -1.73 -16.97 10.89
N PHE A 94 -1.58 -17.97 10.02
CA PHE A 94 -0.92 -17.82 8.73
C PHE A 94 -1.63 -16.83 7.82
N TYR A 95 -2.95 -16.83 7.78
CA TYR A 95 -3.74 -15.87 7.03
C TYR A 95 -3.51 -14.43 7.53
N ARG A 96 -3.60 -14.20 8.84
CA ARG A 96 -3.37 -12.89 9.46
C ARG A 96 -1.95 -12.37 9.21
N ASP A 97 -0.95 -13.24 9.32
CA ASP A 97 0.43 -12.88 9.06
C ASP A 97 0.65 -12.56 7.58
N THR A 98 0.07 -13.35 6.67
CA THR A 98 0.17 -13.09 5.22
C THR A 98 -0.52 -11.78 4.85
N ARG A 99 -1.71 -11.50 5.41
CA ARG A 99 -2.39 -10.22 5.26
C ARG A 99 -1.52 -9.08 5.75
N THR A 100 -0.90 -9.22 6.93
CA THR A 100 -0.01 -8.20 7.51
C THR A 100 1.21 -7.96 6.62
N ILE A 101 1.80 -9.00 6.03
CA ILE A 101 2.90 -8.88 5.06
C ILE A 101 2.44 -8.05 3.86
N VAL A 102 1.28 -8.37 3.27
CA VAL A 102 0.75 -7.65 2.09
C VAL A 102 0.45 -6.19 2.43
N GLU A 103 -0.18 -5.91 3.58
CA GLU A 103 -0.46 -4.56 4.05
C GLU A 103 0.83 -3.74 4.23
N CYS A 104 1.84 -4.30 4.90
CA CYS A 104 3.13 -3.63 5.11
C CYS A 104 3.83 -3.31 3.78
N LEU A 105 3.81 -4.24 2.82
CA LEU A 105 4.39 -4.03 1.50
C LEU A 105 3.61 -2.99 0.69
N LEU A 106 2.28 -3.00 0.77
CA LEU A 106 1.43 -2.02 0.09
C LEU A 106 1.66 -0.61 0.63
N HIS A 107 1.79 -0.47 1.96
CA HIS A 107 2.15 0.81 2.59
C HIS A 107 3.49 1.33 2.09
N ALA A 108 4.52 0.47 2.01
CA ALA A 108 5.82 0.85 1.48
C ALA A 108 5.74 1.28 0.00
N VAL A 109 4.94 0.59 -0.82
CA VAL A 109 4.71 0.97 -2.23
C VAL A 109 3.96 2.29 -2.32
N HIS A 110 2.88 2.49 -1.57
CA HIS A 110 2.10 3.73 -1.61
C HIS A 110 2.91 4.95 -1.16
N ALA A 111 3.65 4.82 -0.06
CA ALA A 111 4.52 5.88 0.45
C ALA A 111 5.61 6.27 -0.55
N THR A 112 6.09 5.29 -1.34
CA THR A 112 7.08 5.59 -2.38
C THR A 112 6.42 6.13 -3.64
N ALA A 113 5.27 5.62 -4.06
CA ALA A 113 4.62 5.91 -5.34
C ALA A 113 3.89 7.26 -5.35
N LEU A 114 3.45 7.76 -4.19
CA LEU A 114 2.84 9.08 -4.10
C LEU A 114 3.88 10.15 -4.44
N ASP A 115 3.67 10.87 -5.54
CA ASP A 115 4.36 12.11 -5.84
C ASP A 115 3.47 13.29 -5.47
N MET A 116 3.89 14.06 -4.49
CA MET A 116 3.12 15.23 -4.06
C MET A 116 3.13 16.33 -5.12
N ASN A 117 4.15 16.38 -6.00
CA ASN A 117 4.20 17.33 -7.10
C ASN A 117 3.08 17.07 -8.12
N ASP A 118 2.73 15.81 -8.37
CA ASP A 118 1.60 15.45 -9.25
C ASP A 118 0.26 15.99 -8.72
N THR A 119 0.12 16.04 -7.39
CA THR A 119 -1.10 16.55 -6.74
C THR A 119 -1.06 18.04 -6.41
N GLN A 120 0.11 18.69 -6.54
CA GLN A 120 0.31 20.08 -6.13
C GLN A 120 -0.66 21.03 -6.83
N GLY A 121 -0.79 20.94 -8.16
CA GLY A 121 -1.69 21.81 -8.91
C GLY A 121 -3.16 21.68 -8.52
N VAL A 122 -3.59 20.48 -8.11
CA VAL A 122 -4.95 20.23 -7.63
C VAL A 122 -5.18 20.96 -6.29
N TYR A 123 -4.25 20.82 -5.35
CA TYR A 123 -4.36 21.50 -4.06
C TYR A 123 -4.18 23.02 -4.17
N GLU A 124 -3.33 23.51 -5.06
CA GLU A 124 -3.20 24.94 -5.36
C GLU A 124 -4.51 25.52 -5.87
N THR A 125 -5.20 24.80 -6.77
CA THR A 125 -6.52 25.21 -7.29
C THR A 125 -7.56 25.29 -6.17
N TYR A 126 -7.63 24.29 -5.29
CA TYR A 126 -8.54 24.32 -4.15
C TYR A 126 -8.20 25.42 -3.14
N ALA A 127 -6.91 25.63 -2.87
CA ALA A 127 -6.45 26.70 -2.00
C ALA A 127 -6.81 28.08 -2.57
N GLN A 128 -6.68 28.25 -3.88
CA GLN A 128 -7.10 29.47 -4.57
C GLN A 128 -8.60 29.72 -4.35
N PHE A 129 -9.47 28.75 -4.64
CA PHE A 129 -10.91 28.92 -4.44
C PHE A 129 -11.29 29.18 -2.97
N PHE A 130 -10.60 28.51 -2.04
CA PHE A 130 -10.76 28.76 -0.62
C PHE A 130 -10.45 30.23 -0.29
N TRP A 131 -9.31 30.75 -0.75
CA TRP A 131 -8.92 32.14 -0.48
C TRP A 131 -9.77 33.18 -1.21
N GLU A 132 -10.21 32.90 -2.43
CA GLU A 132 -11.17 33.72 -3.16
C GLU A 132 -12.50 33.81 -2.40
N SER A 133 -12.97 32.70 -1.84
CA SER A 133 -14.17 32.66 -1.00
C SER A 133 -14.01 33.48 0.28
N VAL A 134 -12.87 33.34 0.98
CA VAL A 134 -12.56 34.09 2.20
C VAL A 134 -12.50 35.61 1.96
N ARG A 135 -11.99 36.03 0.80
CA ARG A 135 -11.91 37.46 0.42
C ARG A 135 -13.20 38.01 -0.18
N GLY A 136 -14.20 37.16 -0.43
CA GLY A 136 -15.43 37.54 -1.12
C GLY A 136 -15.26 37.76 -2.63
N GLU A 137 -14.16 37.29 -3.21
CA GLU A 137 -13.92 37.38 -4.65
C GLU A 137 -14.88 36.48 -5.44
N SER A 138 -15.37 35.41 -4.81
CA SER A 138 -16.37 34.49 -5.36
C SER A 138 -17.82 34.88 -5.05
N THR A 139 -18.09 36.04 -4.45
CA THR A 139 -19.46 36.53 -4.19
C THR A 139 -19.97 37.46 -5.30
N PRO A 140 -21.26 37.35 -5.70
CA PRO A 140 -21.87 38.26 -6.68
C PRO A 140 -21.70 39.73 -6.26
N GLY A 141 -21.20 40.55 -7.18
CA GLY A 141 -20.92 41.98 -6.94
C GLY A 141 -19.44 42.31 -6.74
N HIS A 142 -18.56 41.33 -6.56
CA HIS A 142 -17.11 41.56 -6.54
C HIS A 142 -16.55 41.74 -7.97
N PRO A 143 -15.61 42.67 -8.24
CA PRO A 143 -15.07 42.91 -9.59
C PRO A 143 -14.46 41.67 -10.26
N SER A 144 -13.88 40.78 -9.46
CA SER A 144 -13.28 39.51 -9.92
C SER A 144 -14.28 38.35 -10.02
N TYR A 145 -15.55 38.55 -9.65
CA TYR A 145 -16.54 37.48 -9.65
C TYR A 145 -16.79 36.98 -11.08
N ARG A 146 -16.60 35.68 -11.29
CA ARG A 146 -17.04 34.99 -12.50
C ARG A 146 -18.23 34.10 -12.17
N ALA A 147 -19.35 34.37 -12.82
CA ALA A 147 -20.50 33.48 -12.75
C ALA A 147 -20.10 32.08 -13.25
N PRO A 148 -20.60 31.00 -12.61
CA PRO A 148 -20.41 29.65 -13.14
C PRO A 148 -20.88 29.62 -14.59
N SER A 149 -20.11 29.01 -15.49
CA SER A 149 -20.62 28.78 -16.84
C SER A 149 -21.83 27.86 -16.71
N THR A 150 -23.03 28.43 -16.84
CA THR A 150 -24.22 27.65 -17.12
C THR A 150 -23.94 26.95 -18.44
N ARG A 151 -23.58 25.66 -18.39
CA ARG A 151 -23.66 24.78 -19.55
C ARG A 151 -25.14 24.68 -19.90
N ALA A 152 -25.63 25.67 -20.62
CA ALA A 152 -27.00 25.73 -21.08
C ALA A 152 -27.21 24.61 -22.11
N ALA A 153 -28.27 23.83 -21.87
CA ALA A 153 -29.00 23.02 -22.84
C ALA A 153 -28.24 21.93 -23.61
N VAL A 154 -28.19 20.73 -23.02
CA VAL A 154 -28.44 19.50 -23.80
C VAL A 154 -29.79 18.97 -23.33
N GLU A 155 -30.85 19.60 -23.82
CA GLU A 155 -32.18 19.01 -23.86
C GLU A 155 -32.63 19.01 -25.32
N GLN A 156 -32.70 17.78 -25.87
CA GLN A 156 -33.41 17.30 -27.06
C GLN A 156 -32.91 17.73 -28.45
#